data_AF-A0A4P6MNF6-F1
#
_entry.id   AF-A0A4P6MNF6-F1
#
_cell.length_a   1.000
_cell.length_b   1.000
_cell.length_c   1.000
_cell.angle_alpha   90.00
_cell.angle_beta   90.00
_cell.angle_gamma   90.00
#
_symmetry.space_group_name_H-M   'P 1'
#
loop_
_entity.id
_entity.type
_entity.pdbx_description
1 polymer ?
#
loop_
_entity_poly.entity_id
_entity_poly.type
_entity_poly.pdbx_seq_one_letter_code
_entity_poly.pdbx_strand_id
1 'polypeptide(L)'
;MHYNSKRVIFKIVLSGLFLALAIVSDFVGSFLAFNSFLKFNFSLVFSLAAFRFLGFGWGLIVLGGIFSIGPSYSALGYEPAGLLGHAMLIISQFSFILFYLLFFKIFSKEFNQQNSIKKEIYTNLVAFSIATVLASIVLTLINIFIATPLFFFLFKYLPDASFLSLYKTYDANFKPFFFFIPNYFLGASVVFMSFNLANYLINSIFLFSIFTTINRSNFKHYFTN
;
A
#
# COMPACT_ATOMS: atom_id res chain seq x y z
N MET A 1 -5.58 12.49 35.46
CA MET A 1 -5.32 11.18 34.82
C MET A 1 -6.47 10.63 33.97
N HIS A 2 -7.76 10.97 34.20
CA HIS A 2 -8.88 10.45 33.39
C HIS A 2 -8.94 10.91 31.92
N TYR A 3 -8.43 12.09 31.57
CA TYR A 3 -8.50 12.60 30.20
C TYR A 3 -7.76 11.73 29.18
N ASN A 4 -6.58 11.22 29.54
CA ASN A 4 -5.80 10.33 28.67
C ASN A 4 -6.51 9.00 28.39
N SER A 5 -7.30 8.49 29.33
CA SER A 5 -7.99 7.21 29.15
C SER A 5 -9.05 7.27 28.04
N LYS A 6 -9.87 8.34 27.98
CA LYS A 6 -10.89 8.53 26.95
C LYS A 6 -10.28 8.61 25.55
N ARG A 7 -9.15 9.31 25.41
CA ARG A 7 -8.43 9.43 24.14
C ARG A 7 -7.85 8.10 23.68
N VAL A 8 -7.29 7.31 24.58
CA VAL A 8 -6.77 5.97 24.26
C VAL A 8 -7.90 5.03 23.84
N ILE A 9 -9.02 5.01 24.58
CA ILE A 9 -10.21 4.20 24.24
C ILE A 9 -10.70 4.55 22.84
N PHE A 10 -10.80 5.84 22.50
CA PHE A 10 -11.20 6.27 21.17
C PHE A 10 -10.25 5.77 20.06
N LYS A 11 -8.93 5.85 20.29
CA LYS A 11 -7.94 5.33 19.33
C LYS A 11 -8.03 3.81 19.16
N ILE A 12 -8.29 3.06 20.23
CA ILE A 12 -8.52 1.61 20.17
C ILE A 12 -9.74 1.32 19.29
N VAL A 13 -10.88 1.93 19.59
CA VAL A 13 -12.14 1.74 18.84
C VAL A 13 -11.94 2.09 17.36
N LEU A 14 -11.34 3.24 17.06
CA LEU A 14 -11.16 3.67 15.68
C LEU A 14 -10.10 2.82 14.93
N SER A 15 -9.07 2.33 15.61
CA SER A 15 -8.11 1.38 15.02
C SER A 15 -8.78 0.06 14.65
N GLY A 16 -9.66 -0.46 15.51
CA GLY A 16 -10.46 -1.65 15.22
C GLY A 16 -11.40 -1.42 14.03
N LEU A 17 -12.05 -0.26 13.95
CA LEU A 17 -12.89 0.11 12.82
C LEU A 17 -12.09 0.20 11.51
N PHE A 18 -10.94 0.89 11.51
CA PHE A 18 -10.09 0.98 10.32
C PHE A 18 -9.52 -0.37 9.92
N LEU A 19 -9.16 -1.23 10.86
CA LEU A 19 -8.74 -2.60 10.57
C LEU A 19 -9.87 -3.40 9.91
N ALA A 20 -11.09 -3.36 10.46
CA ALA A 20 -12.23 -4.04 9.88
C ALA A 20 -12.53 -3.57 8.45
N LEU A 21 -12.54 -2.25 8.22
CA LEU A 21 -12.74 -1.66 6.89
C LEU A 21 -11.60 -2.01 5.93
N ALA A 22 -10.35 -2.03 6.42
CA ALA A 22 -9.19 -2.45 5.64
C ALA A 22 -9.32 -3.90 5.18
N ILE A 23 -9.74 -4.81 6.07
CA ILE A 23 -9.96 -6.23 5.75
C ILE A 23 -11.08 -6.39 4.72
N VAL A 24 -12.23 -5.75 4.93
CA VAL A 24 -13.35 -5.80 3.95
C VAL A 24 -12.90 -5.26 2.59
N SER A 25 -12.10 -4.20 2.56
CA SER A 25 -11.62 -3.60 1.32
C SER A 25 -10.54 -4.43 0.62
N ASP A 26 -9.68 -5.15 1.36
CA ASP A 26 -8.75 -6.11 0.77
C ASP A 26 -9.48 -7.32 0.18
N PHE A 27 -10.52 -7.79 0.88
CA PHE A 27 -11.40 -8.84 0.38
C PHE A 27 -12.10 -8.42 -0.91
N VAL A 28 -12.68 -7.21 -0.97
CA VAL A 28 -13.28 -6.68 -2.21
C VAL A 28 -12.23 -6.54 -3.32
N GLY A 29 -11.02 -6.08 -2.98
CA GLY A 29 -9.89 -5.98 -3.91
C GLY A 29 -9.49 -7.31 -4.56
N SER A 30 -9.76 -8.45 -3.89
CA SER A 30 -9.50 -9.77 -4.45
C SER A 30 -10.32 -10.10 -5.70
N PHE A 31 -11.49 -9.46 -5.88
CA PHE A 31 -12.31 -9.61 -7.09
C PHE A 31 -11.81 -8.76 -8.26
N LEU A 32 -10.88 -7.83 -8.03
CA LEU A 32 -10.27 -6.98 -9.04
C LEU A 32 -8.81 -7.42 -9.31
N ALA A 33 -8.66 -8.66 -9.74
CA ALA A 33 -7.36 -9.18 -10.17
C ALA A 33 -6.98 -8.58 -11.52
N PHE A 34 -5.77 -8.01 -11.61
CA PHE A 34 -5.19 -7.54 -12.87
C PHE A 34 -4.53 -8.68 -13.65
N ASN A 35 -3.89 -9.60 -12.92
CA ASN A 35 -3.34 -10.85 -13.44
C ASN A 35 -3.29 -11.88 -12.29
N SER A 36 -2.80 -13.08 -12.56
CA SER A 36 -2.74 -14.22 -11.62
C SER A 36 -2.05 -13.93 -10.27
N PHE A 37 -1.23 -12.88 -10.18
CA PHE A 37 -0.46 -12.52 -8.99
C PHE A 37 -0.59 -11.04 -8.56
N LEU A 38 -1.37 -10.21 -9.27
CA LEU A 38 -1.55 -8.78 -8.96
C LEU A 38 -3.04 -8.47 -8.79
N LYS A 39 -3.39 -7.86 -7.65
CA LYS A 39 -4.76 -7.44 -7.31
C LYS A 39 -4.78 -6.01 -6.80
N PHE A 40 -5.80 -5.23 -7.17
CA PHE A 40 -5.97 -3.88 -6.62
C PHE A 40 -6.19 -3.94 -5.11
N ASN A 41 -5.58 -3.00 -4.38
CA ASN A 41 -5.61 -2.99 -2.93
C ASN A 41 -6.18 -1.67 -2.40
N PHE A 42 -7.44 -1.70 -1.98
CA PHE A 42 -8.12 -0.54 -1.36
C PHE A 42 -7.94 -0.45 0.15
N SER A 43 -7.37 -1.47 0.80
CA SER A 43 -7.10 -1.43 2.25
C SER A 43 -6.11 -0.30 2.61
N LEU A 44 -5.29 0.14 1.64
CA LEU A 44 -4.40 1.29 1.76
C LEU A 44 -5.12 2.56 2.21
N VAL A 45 -6.36 2.80 1.78
CA VAL A 45 -7.14 3.99 2.17
C VAL A 45 -7.29 4.05 3.69
N PHE A 46 -7.70 2.93 4.30
CA PHE A 46 -7.94 2.85 5.74
C PHE A 46 -6.66 2.76 6.55
N SER A 47 -5.64 2.05 6.03
CA SER A 47 -4.31 2.02 6.63
C SER A 47 -3.73 3.45 6.70
N LEU A 48 -3.72 4.20 5.60
CA LEU A 48 -3.20 5.56 5.62
C LEU A 48 -4.02 6.49 6.53
N ALA A 49 -5.35 6.36 6.53
CA ALA A 49 -6.20 7.10 7.46
C ALA A 49 -5.83 6.82 8.93
N ALA A 50 -5.55 5.56 9.28
CA ALA A 50 -5.07 5.20 10.62
C ALA A 50 -3.75 5.89 10.96
N PHE A 51 -2.75 5.84 10.07
CA PHE A 51 -1.48 6.55 10.27
C PHE A 51 -1.67 8.05 10.44
N ARG A 52 -2.57 8.65 9.64
CA ARG A 52 -2.77 10.10 9.59
C ARG A 52 -3.54 10.63 10.80
N PHE A 53 -4.60 9.94 11.24
CA PHE A 53 -5.50 10.41 12.29
C PHE A 53 -5.18 9.85 13.68
N LEU A 54 -4.72 8.60 13.78
CA LEU A 54 -4.44 7.94 15.05
C LEU A 54 -2.96 8.05 15.46
N GLY A 55 -2.08 8.16 14.46
CA GLY A 55 -0.63 8.26 14.59
C GLY A 55 0.09 6.98 14.17
N PHE A 56 1.41 7.07 14.10
CA PHE A 56 2.27 6.03 13.51
C PHE A 56 2.14 4.66 14.18
N GLY A 57 2.15 4.60 15.52
CA GLY A 57 2.04 3.33 16.26
C GLY A 57 0.70 2.60 16.03
N TRP A 58 -0.42 3.33 16.01
CA TRP A 58 -1.74 2.74 15.74
C TRP A 58 -1.88 2.30 14.28
N GLY A 59 -1.29 3.05 13.34
CA GLY A 59 -1.20 2.63 11.94
C GLY A 59 -0.42 1.33 11.75
N LEU A 60 0.68 1.14 12.49
CA LEU A 60 1.43 -0.12 12.48
C LEU A 60 0.62 -1.29 13.02
N ILE A 61 -0.19 -1.09 14.08
CA ILE A 61 -1.09 -2.12 14.60
C ILE A 61 -2.11 -2.53 13.52
N VAL A 62 -2.69 -1.56 12.79
CA VAL A 62 -3.61 -1.85 11.68
C VAL A 62 -2.91 -2.65 10.58
N LEU A 63 -1.71 -2.24 10.12
CA LEU A 63 -0.96 -3.01 9.12
C LEU A 63 -0.60 -4.42 9.59
N GLY A 64 -0.16 -4.57 10.84
CA GLY A 64 0.15 -5.87 11.43
C GLY A 64 -1.09 -6.76 11.55
N GLY A 65 -2.25 -6.18 11.86
CA GLY A 65 -3.54 -6.89 11.87
C GLY A 65 -3.91 -7.39 10.47
N ILE A 66 -3.74 -6.56 9.44
CA ILE A 66 -3.96 -6.97 8.04
C ILE A 66 -3.03 -8.13 7.67
N PHE A 67 -1.76 -8.13 8.10
CA PHE A 67 -0.84 -9.25 7.86
C PHE A 67 -1.33 -10.55 8.49
N SER A 68 -1.76 -10.45 9.74
CA SER A 68 -2.01 -11.62 10.58
C SER A 68 -3.33 -12.28 10.19
N ILE A 69 -4.32 -11.48 9.80
CA ILE A 69 -5.67 -11.93 9.44
C ILE A 69 -5.79 -12.14 7.93
N GLY A 70 -5.08 -11.35 7.12
CA GLY A 70 -5.09 -11.40 5.65
C GLY A 70 -5.14 -12.81 5.05
N PRO A 71 -4.16 -13.66 5.39
CA PRO A 71 -4.08 -15.03 4.89
C PRO A 71 -5.35 -15.85 5.14
N SER A 72 -6.09 -15.62 6.23
CA SER A 72 -7.23 -16.45 6.64
C SER A 72 -8.43 -16.40 5.69
N TYR A 73 -8.53 -15.36 4.86
CA TYR A 73 -9.59 -15.21 3.85
C TYR A 73 -9.05 -15.24 2.41
N SER A 74 -7.75 -15.55 2.23
CA SER A 74 -7.15 -15.73 0.91
C SER A 74 -7.32 -17.17 0.43
N ALA A 75 -7.36 -17.38 -0.90
CA ALA A 75 -7.48 -18.72 -1.48
C ALA A 75 -6.31 -19.65 -1.12
N LEU A 76 -5.11 -19.09 -0.91
CA LEU A 76 -3.89 -19.83 -0.53
C LEU A 76 -3.73 -19.97 0.98
N GLY A 77 -4.62 -19.39 1.79
CA GLY A 77 -4.53 -19.48 3.24
C GLY A 77 -3.17 -18.99 3.79
N TYR A 78 -2.69 -19.70 4.81
CA TYR A 78 -1.38 -19.50 5.44
C TYR A 78 -0.24 -20.27 4.74
N GLU A 79 -0.42 -20.74 3.50
CA GLU A 79 0.67 -21.34 2.74
C GLU A 79 1.77 -20.31 2.45
N PRO A 80 3.03 -20.73 2.23
CA PRO A 80 4.15 -19.81 1.99
C PRO A 80 3.89 -18.78 0.88
N ALA A 81 3.20 -19.18 -0.19
CA ALA A 81 2.82 -18.28 -1.29
C ALA A 81 1.76 -17.25 -0.87
N GLY A 82 0.77 -17.66 -0.07
CA GLY A 82 -0.22 -16.75 0.53
C GLY A 82 0.43 -15.74 1.47
N LEU A 83 1.34 -16.21 2.34
CA LEU A 83 2.13 -15.36 3.23
C LEU A 83 3.01 -14.37 2.47
N LEU A 84 3.66 -14.79 1.38
CA LEU A 84 4.43 -13.91 0.51
C LEU A 84 3.55 -12.82 -0.10
N GLY A 85 2.36 -13.16 -0.60
CA GLY A 85 1.41 -12.21 -1.16
C GLY A 85 1.00 -11.14 -0.14
N HIS A 86 0.65 -11.53 1.09
CA HIS A 86 0.29 -10.60 2.16
C HIS A 86 1.48 -9.79 2.67
N ALA A 87 2.69 -10.35 2.69
CA ALA A 87 3.91 -9.61 3.02
C ALA A 87 4.18 -8.51 1.98
N MET A 88 4.09 -8.86 0.68
CA MET A 88 4.24 -7.90 -0.43
C MET A 88 3.18 -6.80 -0.38
N LEU A 89 1.95 -7.15 -0.04
CA LEU A 89 0.86 -6.20 0.16
C LEU A 89 1.17 -5.18 1.26
N ILE A 90 1.80 -5.60 2.36
CA ILE A 90 2.17 -4.67 3.45
C ILE A 90 3.38 -3.83 3.10
N ILE A 91 4.38 -4.41 2.45
CA ILE A 91 5.54 -3.66 1.95
C ILE A 91 5.07 -2.56 0.99
N SER A 92 4.14 -2.90 0.08
CA SER A 92 3.47 -1.95 -0.80
C SER A 92 2.82 -0.82 -0.02
N GLN A 93 1.90 -1.14 0.91
CA GLN A 93 1.19 -0.12 1.67
C GLN A 93 2.12 0.75 2.52
N PHE A 94 3.05 0.11 3.24
CA PHE A 94 3.97 0.80 4.12
C PHE A 94 4.90 1.74 3.35
N SER A 95 5.42 1.32 2.19
CA SER A 95 6.25 2.17 1.34
C SER A 95 5.51 3.44 0.89
N PHE A 96 4.26 3.29 0.41
CA PHE A 96 3.44 4.42 0.00
C PHE A 96 3.12 5.35 1.18
N ILE A 97 2.70 4.79 2.31
CA ILE A 97 2.38 5.56 3.53
C ILE A 97 3.61 6.33 4.00
N LEU A 98 4.78 5.71 4.04
CA LEU A 98 6.01 6.34 4.51
C LEU A 98 6.40 7.52 3.60
N PHE A 99 6.41 7.34 2.27
CA PHE A 99 6.69 8.43 1.35
C PHE A 99 5.65 9.54 1.47
N TYR A 100 4.35 9.22 1.51
CA TYR A 100 3.30 10.23 1.69
C TYR A 100 3.50 11.03 2.98
N LEU A 101 3.70 10.37 4.12
CA LEU A 101 3.89 11.06 5.41
C LEU A 101 5.15 11.91 5.43
N LEU A 102 6.24 11.42 4.82
CA LEU A 102 7.51 12.15 4.72
C LEU A 102 7.34 13.43 3.91
N PHE A 103 6.83 13.33 2.68
CA PHE A 103 6.67 14.49 1.80
C PHE A 103 5.58 15.42 2.28
N PHE A 104 4.48 14.90 2.84
CA PHE A 104 3.50 15.74 3.51
C PHE A 104 4.16 16.56 4.63
N LYS A 105 5.00 15.94 5.46
CA LYS A 105 5.69 16.65 6.55
C LYS A 105 6.66 17.71 6.03
N ILE A 106 7.44 17.42 5.00
CA ILE A 106 8.38 18.37 4.36
C ILE A 106 7.62 19.58 3.82
N PHE A 107 6.64 19.36 2.93
CA PHE A 107 5.87 20.43 2.31
C PHE A 107 4.87 21.12 3.26
N SER A 108 4.54 20.52 4.41
CA SER A 108 3.73 21.21 5.42
C SER A 108 4.55 22.21 6.25
N LYS A 109 5.83 21.91 6.49
CA LYS A 109 6.75 22.72 7.32
C LYS A 109 7.25 23.98 6.61
N GLU A 110 7.54 23.90 5.31
CA GLU A 110 8.12 25.02 4.55
C GLU A 110 7.22 26.25 4.47
N PHE A 111 5.93 26.08 4.75
CA PHE A 111 4.94 27.14 4.62
C PHE A 111 4.46 27.57 6.00
N ASN A 112 5.24 28.36 6.71
CA ASN A 112 4.83 28.88 8.01
C ASN A 112 3.69 29.93 7.87
N GLN A 113 2.74 29.88 8.82
CA GLN A 113 1.85 30.97 9.30
C GLN A 113 0.44 31.25 8.75
N GLN A 114 -0.09 30.66 7.67
CA GLN A 114 -1.55 30.71 7.43
C GLN A 114 -2.14 29.38 6.94
N ASN A 115 -2.97 28.76 7.80
CA ASN A 115 -3.73 27.53 7.56
C ASN A 115 -4.84 27.74 6.52
N SER A 116 -4.48 28.02 5.27
CA SER A 116 -5.48 28.02 4.19
C SER A 116 -5.77 26.58 3.75
N ILE A 117 -7.06 26.24 3.61
CA ILE A 117 -7.52 24.95 3.06
C ILE A 117 -6.84 24.67 1.70
N LYS A 118 -6.61 25.72 0.90
CA LYS A 118 -5.93 25.64 -0.40
C LYS A 118 -4.50 25.06 -0.28
N LYS A 119 -3.76 25.47 0.75
CA LYS A 119 -2.40 24.99 0.98
C LYS A 119 -2.39 23.50 1.34
N GLU A 120 -3.29 23.07 2.22
CA GLU A 120 -3.37 21.66 2.58
C GLU A 120 -3.78 20.77 1.39
N ILE A 121 -4.67 21.26 0.54
CA ILE A 121 -5.00 20.61 -0.74
C ILE A 121 -3.74 20.46 -1.60
N TYR A 122 -2.98 21.54 -1.79
CA TYR A 122 -1.74 21.50 -2.58
C TYR A 122 -0.70 20.54 -1.99
N THR A 123 -0.46 20.61 -0.67
CA THR A 123 0.45 19.70 0.03
C THR A 123 0.04 18.24 -0.15
N ASN A 124 -1.25 17.92 -0.05
CA ASN A 124 -1.73 16.56 -0.29
C ASN A 124 -1.53 16.12 -1.75
N LEU A 125 -1.84 16.97 -2.73
CA LEU A 125 -1.63 16.65 -4.14
C LEU A 125 -0.17 16.32 -4.44
N VAL A 126 0.76 17.17 -3.99
CA VAL A 126 2.20 16.97 -4.20
C VAL A 126 2.68 15.71 -3.47
N ALA A 127 2.29 15.52 -2.20
CA ALA A 127 2.69 14.35 -1.42
C ALA A 127 2.18 13.03 -2.03
N PHE A 128 0.92 12.99 -2.49
CA PHE A 128 0.37 11.80 -3.15
C PHE A 128 1.05 11.52 -4.50
N SER A 129 1.34 12.56 -5.27
CA SER A 129 2.01 12.42 -6.57
C SER A 129 3.40 11.81 -6.41
N ILE A 130 4.20 12.35 -5.49
CA ILE A 130 5.55 11.86 -5.22
C ILE A 130 5.52 10.46 -4.59
N ALA A 131 4.62 10.22 -3.62
CA ALA A 131 4.47 8.91 -2.99
C ALA A 131 4.09 7.82 -4.01
N THR A 132 3.18 8.13 -4.94
CA THR A 132 2.78 7.22 -6.02
C THR A 132 3.97 6.81 -6.87
N VAL A 133 4.78 7.77 -7.33
CA VAL A 133 5.95 7.47 -8.17
C VAL A 133 7.00 6.68 -7.41
N LEU A 134 7.41 7.15 -6.23
CA LEU A 134 8.50 6.52 -5.47
C LEU A 134 8.12 5.14 -4.93
N ALA A 135 6.89 4.96 -4.42
CA ALA A 135 6.43 3.64 -3.98
C ALA A 135 6.31 2.66 -5.15
N SER A 136 5.92 3.14 -6.34
CA SER A 136 5.88 2.30 -7.53
C SER A 136 7.27 1.84 -7.97
N ILE A 137 8.27 2.73 -7.91
CA ILE A 137 9.66 2.37 -8.21
C ILE A 137 10.16 1.31 -7.22
N VAL A 138 10.01 1.55 -5.92
CA VAL A 138 10.45 0.60 -4.87
C VAL A 138 9.80 -0.76 -5.06
N LEU A 139 8.47 -0.79 -5.23
CA LEU A 139 7.75 -2.06 -5.37
C LEU A 139 8.07 -2.78 -6.68
N THR A 140 8.32 -2.05 -7.76
CA THR A 140 8.78 -2.61 -9.03
C THR A 140 10.15 -3.29 -8.86
N LEU A 141 11.10 -2.64 -8.19
CA LEU A 141 12.41 -3.23 -7.91
C LEU A 141 12.30 -4.48 -7.05
N ILE A 142 11.50 -4.43 -5.97
CA ILE A 142 11.28 -5.61 -5.11
C ILE A 142 10.64 -6.75 -5.90
N ASN A 143 9.66 -6.47 -6.76
CA ASN A 143 9.05 -7.49 -7.59
C ASN A 143 10.04 -8.12 -8.57
N ILE A 144 10.87 -7.31 -9.24
CA ILE A 144 11.86 -7.81 -10.22
C ILE A 144 12.91 -8.71 -9.57
N PHE A 145 13.46 -8.28 -8.42
CA PHE A 145 14.63 -8.93 -7.82
C PHE A 145 14.29 -9.96 -6.74
N ILE A 146 13.13 -9.87 -6.09
CA ILE A 146 12.81 -10.65 -4.89
C ILE A 146 11.50 -11.40 -5.06
N ALA A 147 10.38 -10.67 -5.20
CA ALA A 147 9.07 -11.29 -5.05
C ALA A 147 8.73 -12.26 -6.20
N THR A 148 9.07 -11.91 -7.44
CA THR A 148 8.74 -12.75 -8.60
C THR A 148 9.58 -14.02 -8.66
N PRO A 149 10.92 -13.98 -8.49
CA PRO A 149 11.72 -15.20 -8.36
C PRO A 149 11.23 -16.10 -7.22
N LEU A 150 10.92 -15.51 -6.06
CA LEU A 150 10.44 -16.27 -4.92
C LEU A 150 9.05 -16.86 -5.17
N PHE A 151 8.15 -16.12 -5.81
CA PHE A 151 6.82 -16.61 -6.21
C PHE A 151 6.95 -17.83 -7.13
N PHE A 152 7.71 -17.74 -8.21
CA PHE A 152 7.87 -18.85 -9.15
C PHE A 152 8.58 -20.06 -8.54
N PHE A 153 9.50 -19.84 -7.60
CA PHE A 153 10.09 -20.92 -6.80
C PHE A 153 9.06 -21.62 -5.92
N LEU A 154 8.22 -20.87 -5.20
CA LEU A 154 7.18 -21.44 -4.32
C LEU A 154 6.14 -22.27 -5.08
N PHE A 155 5.86 -21.90 -6.34
CA PHE A 155 5.00 -22.68 -7.25
C PHE A 155 5.73 -23.77 -8.04
N LYS A 156 7.02 -24.03 -7.74
CA LYS A 156 7.84 -25.07 -8.38
C LYS A 156 8.07 -24.87 -9.89
N TYR A 157 7.93 -23.64 -10.39
CA TYR A 157 8.31 -23.28 -11.76
C TYR A 157 9.82 -23.00 -11.91
N LEU A 158 10.50 -22.72 -10.80
CA LEU A 158 11.95 -22.55 -10.76
C LEU A 158 12.59 -23.51 -9.74
N PRO A 159 13.83 -23.97 -9.98
CA PRO A 159 14.55 -24.84 -9.05
C PRO A 159 15.05 -24.10 -7.80
N ASP A 160 15.23 -22.78 -7.88
CA ASP A 160 15.69 -21.92 -6.78
C ASP A 160 14.96 -20.56 -6.80
N ALA A 161 15.07 -19.81 -5.71
CA ALA A 161 14.51 -18.46 -5.59
C ALA A 161 15.41 -17.37 -6.20
N SER A 162 16.33 -17.74 -7.11
CA SER A 162 17.30 -16.82 -7.68
C SER A 162 16.72 -16.05 -8.86
N PHE A 163 16.86 -14.73 -8.85
CA PHE A 163 16.50 -13.89 -10.01
C PHE A 163 17.31 -14.28 -11.26
N LEU A 164 18.53 -14.81 -11.10
CA LEU A 164 19.37 -15.20 -12.22
C LEU A 164 18.81 -16.43 -12.94
N SER A 165 18.22 -17.37 -12.20
CA SER A 165 17.56 -18.55 -12.75
C SER A 165 16.30 -18.18 -13.52
N LEU A 166 15.51 -17.24 -12.98
CA LEU A 166 14.37 -16.65 -13.69
C LEU A 166 14.81 -15.96 -14.98
N TYR A 167 15.85 -15.14 -14.91
CA TYR A 167 16.37 -14.42 -16.09
C TYR A 167 16.82 -15.38 -17.20
N LYS A 168 17.55 -16.45 -16.86
CA LYS A 168 18.03 -17.45 -17.84
C LYS A 168 16.91 -18.24 -18.51
N THR A 169 15.80 -18.45 -17.81
CA THR A 169 14.66 -19.24 -18.30
C THR A 169 13.50 -18.37 -18.81
N TYR A 170 13.67 -17.05 -18.80
CA TYR A 170 12.64 -16.06 -19.10
C TYR A 170 12.00 -16.26 -20.47
N ASP A 171 12.81 -16.29 -21.53
CA ASP A 171 12.33 -16.33 -22.91
C ASP A 171 11.55 -17.61 -23.22
N ALA A 172 11.93 -18.73 -22.61
CA ALA A 172 11.30 -20.02 -22.84
C ALA A 172 9.97 -20.17 -22.07
N ASN A 173 9.93 -19.74 -20.79
CA ASN A 173 8.87 -20.15 -19.87
C ASN A 173 8.01 -19.01 -19.31
N PHE A 174 8.58 -17.81 -19.17
CA PHE A 174 7.95 -16.75 -18.36
C PHE A 174 7.50 -15.53 -19.16
N LYS A 175 7.98 -15.37 -20.39
CA LYS A 175 7.62 -14.28 -21.30
C LYS A 175 6.11 -13.98 -21.42
N PRO A 176 5.19 -14.97 -21.42
CA PRO A 176 3.74 -14.70 -21.47
C PRO A 176 3.21 -13.91 -20.27
N PHE A 177 3.80 -14.07 -19.08
CA PHE A 177 3.39 -13.31 -17.89
C PHE A 177 3.77 -11.82 -17.96
N PHE A 178 4.64 -11.45 -18.91
CA PHE A 178 5.18 -10.10 -19.09
C PHE A 178 4.88 -9.53 -20.48
N PHE A 179 3.67 -9.79 -20.98
CA PHE A 179 3.15 -9.25 -22.25
C PHE A 179 4.03 -9.59 -23.46
N PHE A 180 4.68 -10.75 -23.46
CA PHE A 180 5.55 -11.19 -24.55
C PHE A 180 6.74 -10.26 -24.86
N ILE A 181 7.14 -9.39 -23.92
CA ILE A 181 8.26 -8.47 -24.11
C ILE A 181 9.59 -9.25 -24.10
N PRO A 182 10.51 -9.12 -25.07
CA PRO A 182 11.73 -9.94 -25.14
C PRO A 182 12.73 -9.74 -24.00
N ASN A 183 12.72 -8.59 -23.34
CA ASN A 183 13.64 -8.30 -22.25
C ASN A 183 12.93 -8.43 -20.90
N TYR A 184 13.41 -9.31 -20.01
CA TYR A 184 12.83 -9.52 -18.67
C TYR A 184 12.66 -8.24 -17.87
N PHE A 185 13.72 -7.42 -17.77
CA PHE A 185 13.69 -6.19 -16.99
C PHE A 185 12.67 -5.20 -17.54
N LEU A 186 12.61 -5.06 -18.85
CA LEU A 186 11.62 -4.19 -19.50
C LEU A 186 10.21 -4.72 -19.29
N GLY A 187 9.98 -6.02 -19.52
CA GLY A 187 8.66 -6.66 -19.37
C GLY A 187 8.14 -6.57 -17.94
N ALA A 188 8.97 -6.94 -16.97
CA ALA A 188 8.64 -6.84 -15.55
C ALA A 188 8.43 -5.38 -15.13
N SER A 189 9.27 -4.45 -15.58
CA SER A 189 9.09 -3.02 -15.28
C SER A 189 7.77 -2.50 -15.82
N VAL A 190 7.41 -2.82 -17.08
CA VAL A 190 6.15 -2.39 -17.68
C VAL A 190 4.96 -2.94 -16.89
N VAL A 191 4.94 -4.24 -16.58
CA VAL A 191 3.85 -4.86 -15.81
C VAL A 191 3.73 -4.22 -14.42
N PHE A 192 4.81 -4.27 -13.64
CA PHE A 192 4.75 -3.86 -12.23
C PHE A 192 4.63 -2.36 -12.07
N MET A 193 5.35 -1.55 -12.86
CA MET A 193 5.25 -0.09 -12.76
C MET A 193 3.87 0.39 -13.16
N SER A 194 3.32 -0.11 -14.27
CA SER A 194 1.97 0.31 -14.73
C SER A 194 0.90 -0.08 -13.71
N PHE A 195 0.97 -1.32 -13.19
CA PHE A 195 0.04 -1.78 -12.17
C PHE A 195 0.15 -0.98 -10.87
N ASN A 196 1.37 -0.78 -10.35
CA ASN A 196 1.59 -0.05 -9.10
C ASN A 196 1.17 1.42 -9.21
N LEU A 197 1.49 2.08 -10.34
CA LEU A 197 1.04 3.45 -10.61
C LEU A 197 -0.48 3.53 -10.63
N ALA A 198 -1.16 2.64 -11.36
CA ALA A 198 -2.62 2.62 -11.41
C ALA A 198 -3.22 2.39 -10.02
N ASN A 199 -2.73 1.38 -9.29
CA ASN A 199 -3.22 1.05 -7.95
C ASN A 199 -3.06 2.22 -6.96
N TYR A 200 -1.89 2.85 -6.91
CA TYR A 200 -1.65 3.97 -6.01
C TYR A 200 -2.35 5.26 -6.47
N LEU A 201 -2.50 5.50 -7.77
CA LEU A 201 -3.23 6.65 -8.29
C LEU A 201 -4.72 6.58 -7.93
N ILE A 202 -5.35 5.42 -8.12
CA ILE A 202 -6.74 5.20 -7.72
C ILE A 202 -6.91 5.42 -6.20
N ASN A 203 -6.05 4.82 -5.38
CA ASN A 203 -6.07 5.02 -3.93
C ASN A 203 -5.85 6.49 -3.54
N SER A 204 -4.94 7.19 -4.21
CA SER A 204 -4.66 8.60 -3.98
C SER A 204 -5.87 9.48 -4.27
N ILE A 205 -6.66 9.19 -5.31
CA ILE A 205 -7.89 9.92 -5.63
C ILE A 205 -8.93 9.76 -4.51
N PHE A 206 -9.14 8.53 -4.03
CA PHE A 206 -10.05 8.27 -2.90
C PHE A 206 -9.60 8.98 -1.63
N LEU A 207 -8.33 8.83 -1.27
CA LEU A 207 -7.74 9.45 -0.09
C LEU A 207 -7.78 10.98 -0.15
N PHE A 208 -7.47 11.57 -1.30
CA PHE A 208 -7.55 13.01 -1.52
C PHE A 208 -8.97 13.54 -1.32
N SER A 209 -9.97 12.83 -1.83
CA SER A 209 -11.40 13.17 -1.67
C SER A 209 -11.84 13.13 -0.20
N ILE A 210 -11.43 12.07 0.52
CA ILE A 210 -11.72 11.91 1.95
C ILE A 210 -11.05 13.03 2.76
N PHE A 211 -9.76 13.27 2.56
CA PHE A 211 -9.01 14.26 3.34
C PHE A 211 -9.49 15.69 3.06
N THR A 212 -9.83 16.02 1.81
CA THR A 212 -10.39 17.34 1.47
C THR A 212 -11.73 17.56 2.16
N THR A 213 -12.59 16.54 2.20
CA THR A 213 -13.90 16.62 2.87
C THR A 213 -13.74 16.80 4.38
N ILE A 214 -12.86 16.01 5.00
CA ILE A 214 -12.58 16.12 6.44
C ILE A 214 -12.02 17.49 6.78
N ASN A 215 -11.10 18.04 5.98
CA ASN A 215 -10.51 19.36 6.22
C ASN A 215 -11.48 20.53 6.06
N ARG A 216 -12.55 20.36 5.27
CA ARG A 216 -13.63 21.36 5.16
C ARG A 216 -14.59 21.32 6.36
N SER A 217 -14.66 20.19 7.05
CA SER A 217 -15.45 20.05 8.27
C SER A 217 -14.62 20.39 9.51
N ASN A 218 -15.22 20.91 10.58
CA ASN A 218 -14.52 21.19 11.86
C ASN A 218 -14.00 19.93 12.58
N PHE A 219 -13.90 18.80 11.88
CA PHE A 219 -13.56 17.48 12.42
C PHE A 219 -12.16 17.42 13.03
N LYS A 220 -11.22 18.27 12.56
CA LYS A 220 -9.86 18.38 13.12
C LYS A 220 -9.85 18.66 14.63
N HIS A 221 -10.81 19.42 15.14
CA HIS A 221 -10.88 19.77 16.57
C HIS A 221 -11.02 18.55 17.49
N TYR A 222 -11.56 17.43 17.01
CA TYR A 222 -11.78 16.23 17.81
C TYR A 222 -10.56 15.30 17.93
N PHE A 223 -9.50 15.51 17.12
CA PHE A 223 -8.30 14.65 17.13
C PHE A 223 -7.09 15.32 17.78
N THR A 224 -7.01 16.65 17.72
CA THR A 224 -5.86 17.43 18.20
C THR A 224 -5.99 17.87 19.65
N ASN A 225 -7.21 17.97 20.19
CA ASN A 225 -7.48 18.28 21.60
C ASN A 225 -7.77 16.99 22.39
#